data_AF-A0A1A0L906-F1
#
_entry.id   AF-A0A1A0L906-F1
#
_cell.length_a   1.000
_cell.length_b   1.000
_cell.length_c   1.000
_cell.angle_alpha   90.00
_cell.angle_beta   90.00
_cell.angle_gamma   90.00
#
_symmetry.space_group_name_H-M   'P 1'
#
loop_
_entity.id
_entity.type
_entity.pdbx_description
1 polymer ?
#
loop_
_entity_poly.entity_id
_entity_poly.type
_entity_poly.pdbx_seq_one_letter_code
_entity_poly.pdbx_strand_id
1 'polypeptide(L)'
;MRRFTRLRRTVITAATLSATAAAVFATSVHAEAAPSLYINHKHTTVTTHLKNLGVDVVFTTTERTKAESMPPFALESTIQSAQTRAAWRLADLRVATLQIKMIPDGPATGNATPTGQGPMDVKVTQKLNIQIQRIEPLGIKEFNLVGAPCTTSTPAELVLTGQIPFSEDEGTDFFAPLTLKGDLTIPPLAGCGALTPLLNPIASGPGNAVTVQLDL
;
A
#
# COMPACT_ATOMS: atom_id res chain seq x y z
N MET A 1 -44.92 -40.80 31.31
CA MET A 1 -44.31 -40.78 29.95
C MET A 1 -42.84 -40.41 30.05
N ARG A 2 -41.96 -41.28 29.52
CA ARG A 2 -40.52 -41.16 29.12
C ARG A 2 -39.67 -40.06 29.80
N ARG A 3 -38.82 -40.41 30.79
CA ARG A 3 -37.40 -40.85 30.70
C ARG A 3 -36.45 -39.83 30.01
N PHE A 4 -35.62 -39.14 30.81
CA PHE A 4 -34.17 -39.06 30.60
C PHE A 4 -33.41 -39.14 31.93
N THR A 5 -32.89 -40.34 32.18
CA THR A 5 -31.71 -40.72 32.97
C THR A 5 -30.50 -39.80 32.66
N ARG A 6 -29.87 -39.14 33.65
CA ARG A 6 -28.85 -39.59 34.64
C ARG A 6 -27.39 -39.37 34.20
N LEU A 7 -26.65 -38.66 35.08
CA LEU A 7 -25.25 -38.90 35.56
C LEU A 7 -24.10 -38.56 34.59
N ARG A 8 -22.94 -37.99 34.97
CA ARG A 8 -22.17 -37.81 36.23
C ARG A 8 -21.22 -36.60 36.01
N ARG A 9 -21.08 -35.63 36.93
CA ARG A 9 -20.22 -35.57 38.14
C ARG A 9 -18.70 -35.63 37.90
N THR A 10 -18.04 -34.51 38.23
CA THR A 10 -16.73 -34.39 38.90
C THR A 10 -16.74 -33.01 39.60
N VAL A 11 -17.24 -32.90 40.84
CA VAL A 11 -16.52 -32.94 42.15
C VAL A 11 -15.37 -31.92 42.15
N ILE A 12 -15.60 -30.68 42.60
CA ILE A 12 -15.51 -30.18 43.99
C ILE A 12 -14.12 -30.39 44.60
N THR A 13 -13.39 -29.31 44.90
CA THR A 13 -12.89 -29.07 46.27
C THR A 13 -12.54 -27.60 46.47
N ALA A 14 -13.33 -26.95 47.31
CA ALA A 14 -12.98 -25.70 47.97
C ALA A 14 -12.01 -26.01 49.12
N ALA A 15 -11.00 -25.17 49.31
CA ALA A 15 -10.34 -25.01 50.60
C ALA A 15 -9.85 -23.56 50.72
N THR A 16 -10.61 -22.80 51.49
CA THR A 16 -10.24 -21.53 52.12
C THR A 16 -8.93 -21.68 52.89
N LEU A 17 -8.10 -20.62 52.93
CA LEU A 17 -7.54 -20.05 54.17
C LEU A 17 -6.58 -18.87 53.91
N SER A 18 -6.65 -17.94 54.87
CA SER A 18 -5.68 -16.90 55.24
C SER A 18 -5.49 -15.69 54.33
N ALA A 19 -6.05 -14.59 54.80
CA ALA A 19 -5.68 -13.23 54.44
C ALA A 19 -4.20 -12.96 54.75
N THR A 20 -3.43 -12.67 53.70
CA THR A 20 -2.32 -11.72 53.77
C THR A 20 -2.56 -10.71 52.66
N ALA A 21 -2.93 -9.50 53.07
CA ALA A 21 -2.96 -8.35 52.18
C ALA A 21 -1.51 -7.99 51.83
N ALA A 22 -0.93 -8.70 50.87
CA ALA A 22 0.18 -8.18 50.10
C ALA A 22 -0.44 -7.23 49.07
N ALA A 23 -0.37 -5.93 49.36
CA ALA A 23 -0.56 -4.91 48.34
C ALA A 23 0.54 -5.11 47.29
N VAL A 24 0.29 -5.99 46.32
CA VAL A 24 1.05 -6.02 45.09
C VAL A 24 0.68 -4.71 44.43
N PHE A 25 1.57 -3.74 44.53
CA PHE A 25 1.58 -2.64 43.58
C PHE A 25 1.73 -3.29 42.21
N ALA A 26 0.59 -3.53 41.56
CA ALA A 26 0.56 -3.67 40.12
C ALA A 26 1.05 -2.32 39.62
N THR A 27 2.36 -2.18 39.47
CA THR A 27 2.91 -1.18 38.58
C THR A 27 2.32 -1.54 37.24
N SER A 28 1.27 -0.83 36.86
CA SER A 28 0.85 -0.78 35.48
C SER A 28 2.09 -0.29 34.74
N VAL A 29 2.82 -1.22 34.15
CA VAL A 29 3.73 -0.93 33.05
C VAL A 29 2.85 -0.20 32.06
N HIS A 30 2.91 1.13 32.12
CA HIS A 30 2.39 1.97 31.07
C HIS A 30 3.15 1.48 29.85
N ALA A 31 2.43 0.87 28.92
CA ALA A 31 2.93 0.70 27.57
C ALA A 31 3.08 2.11 27.02
N GLU A 32 4.23 2.74 27.32
CA GLU A 32 4.61 4.01 26.76
C GLU A 32 4.77 3.75 25.26
N ALA A 33 3.86 4.32 24.48
CA ALA A 33 3.92 4.21 23.03
C ALA A 33 5.30 4.72 22.60
N ALA A 34 6.06 3.87 21.94
CA ALA A 34 7.37 4.24 21.43
C ALA A 34 7.23 5.54 20.62
N PRO A 35 8.14 6.52 20.80
CA PRO A 35 8.07 7.76 20.04
C PRO A 35 8.00 7.44 18.54
N SER A 36 7.14 8.14 17.82
CA SER A 36 6.99 7.96 16.37
C SER A 36 7.40 9.23 15.65
N LEU A 37 8.16 9.05 14.58
CA LEU A 37 8.55 10.12 13.66
C LEU A 37 7.51 10.20 12.55
N TYR A 38 7.03 11.40 12.26
CA TYR A 38 6.14 11.65 11.14
C TYR A 38 6.86 12.46 10.07
N ILE A 39 6.84 11.95 8.85
CA ILE A 39 7.45 12.57 7.67
C ILE A 39 6.31 12.88 6.71
N ASN A 40 6.21 14.14 6.27
CA ASN A 40 5.21 14.56 5.28
C ASN A 40 5.93 14.79 3.96
N HIS A 41 5.62 13.96 2.97
CA HIS A 41 6.12 14.12 1.61
C HIS A 41 5.11 14.94 0.81
N LYS A 42 5.44 16.20 0.52
CA LYS A 42 4.55 17.12 -0.22
C LYS A 42 4.59 16.86 -1.71
N HIS A 43 5.64 16.21 -2.20
CA HIS A 43 5.77 15.88 -3.61
C HIS A 43 6.16 14.41 -3.74
N THR A 44 5.15 13.56 -3.94
CA THR A 44 5.34 12.15 -4.25
C THR A 44 5.04 11.90 -5.72
N THR A 45 6.03 11.41 -6.47
CA THR A 45 5.88 11.04 -7.87
C THR A 45 5.93 9.52 -8.01
N VAL A 46 4.85 8.93 -8.51
CA VAL A 46 4.73 7.49 -8.80
C VAL A 46 4.75 7.31 -10.31
N THR A 47 5.81 6.69 -10.82
CA THR A 47 5.96 6.33 -12.23
C THR A 47 5.78 4.83 -12.39
N THR A 48 4.81 4.44 -13.20
CA THR A 48 4.54 3.04 -13.53
C THR A 48 4.80 2.81 -15.02
N HIS A 49 5.79 1.98 -15.33
CA HIS A 49 6.03 1.50 -16.68
C HIS A 49 5.11 0.32 -17.00
N LEU A 50 4.14 0.53 -17.89
CA LEU A 50 3.20 -0.50 -18.32
C LEU A 50 3.84 -1.37 -19.39
N LYS A 51 4.31 -2.56 -19.00
CA LYS A 51 5.10 -3.45 -19.85
C LYS A 51 4.44 -3.79 -21.19
N ASN A 52 3.14 -4.10 -21.17
CA ASN A 52 2.41 -4.51 -22.37
C ASN A 52 2.14 -3.34 -23.33
N LEU A 53 2.17 -2.10 -22.82
CA LEU A 53 1.95 -0.90 -23.61
C LEU A 53 3.26 -0.17 -23.96
N GLY A 54 4.35 -0.45 -23.25
CA GLY A 54 5.62 0.24 -23.39
C GLY A 54 5.53 1.73 -23.06
N VAL A 55 4.62 2.13 -22.17
CA VAL A 55 4.39 3.54 -21.80
C VAL A 55 4.54 3.74 -20.30
N ASP A 56 5.01 4.93 -19.92
CA ASP A 56 5.05 5.35 -18.54
C ASP A 56 3.79 6.14 -18.18
N VAL A 57 3.21 5.80 -17.03
CA VAL A 57 2.10 6.52 -16.42
C VAL A 57 2.61 7.16 -15.14
N VAL A 58 2.48 8.48 -15.05
CA VAL A 58 2.99 9.26 -13.93
C VAL A 58 1.83 9.82 -13.11
N PHE A 59 1.83 9.55 -11.81
CA PHE A 59 0.94 10.12 -10.83
C PHE A 59 1.72 11.04 -9.89
N THR A 60 1.16 12.21 -9.59
CA THR A 60 1.67 13.10 -8.55
C THR A 60 0.67 13.10 -7.39
N THR A 61 1.17 12.90 -6.18
CA THR A 61 0.36 12.81 -4.96
C THR A 61 1.13 13.34 -3.75
N THR A 62 0.50 13.29 -2.59
CA THR A 62 1.12 13.55 -1.28
C THR A 62 1.07 12.30 -0.44
N GLU A 63 2.05 12.17 0.45
CA GLU A 63 2.19 11.01 1.33
C GLU A 63 2.56 11.45 2.75
N ARG A 64 2.09 10.71 3.74
CA ARG A 64 2.51 10.86 5.13
C ARG A 64 2.96 9.53 5.70
N THR A 65 4.22 9.48 6.12
CA THR A 65 4.87 8.29 6.67
C THR A 65 5.05 8.44 8.18
N LYS A 66 4.68 7.41 8.91
CA LYS A 66 4.97 7.21 10.32
C LYS A 66 6.06 6.14 10.43
N ALA A 67 7.15 6.45 11.12
CA ALA A 67 8.20 5.52 11.47
C ALA A 67 8.25 5.35 13.00
N GLU A 68 8.25 4.10 13.49
CA GLU A 68 8.43 3.80 14.91
C GLU A 68 9.91 3.91 15.31
N SER A 69 10.20 4.32 16.54
CA SER A 69 11.58 4.59 17.00
C SER A 69 12.43 3.36 17.34
N MET A 70 11.91 2.13 17.20
CA MET A 70 12.63 0.90 17.58
C MET A 70 12.85 -0.03 16.38
N PRO A 71 14.06 -0.61 16.21
CA PRO A 71 14.33 -1.55 15.12
C PRO A 71 13.61 -2.92 15.28
N PRO A 72 13.18 -3.57 14.18
CA PRO A 72 13.06 -3.00 12.83
C PRO A 72 12.04 -1.87 12.84
N PHE A 73 12.40 -0.73 12.24
CA PHE A 73 11.60 0.49 12.32
C PHE A 73 10.32 0.26 11.51
N ALA A 74 9.21 -0.02 12.19
CA ALA A 74 7.94 -0.24 11.53
C ALA A 74 7.52 1.04 10.80
N LEU A 75 7.13 0.89 9.54
CA LEU A 75 6.69 1.97 8.67
C LEU A 75 5.21 1.80 8.38
N GLU A 76 4.47 2.88 8.53
CA GLU A 76 3.08 3.00 8.08
C GLU A 76 2.96 4.28 7.27
N SER A 77 2.50 4.17 6.02
CA SER A 77 2.38 5.31 5.12
C SER A 77 0.97 5.46 4.57
N THR A 78 0.45 6.68 4.58
CA THR A 78 -0.84 7.02 3.98
C THR A 78 -0.61 7.85 2.73
N ILE A 79 -0.94 7.28 1.58
CA ILE A 79 -0.86 7.93 0.27
C ILE A 79 -2.25 8.43 -0.13
N GLN A 80 -2.35 9.64 -0.70
CA GLN A 80 -3.63 10.12 -1.24
C GLN A 80 -3.93 9.51 -2.61
N SER A 81 -5.22 9.28 -2.91
CA SER A 81 -5.63 8.86 -4.25
C SER A 81 -5.27 9.92 -5.28
N ALA A 82 -4.68 9.51 -6.39
CA ALA A 82 -4.26 10.41 -7.45
C ALA A 82 -4.83 9.97 -8.80
N GLN A 83 -4.98 10.93 -9.72
CA GLN A 83 -5.44 10.66 -11.08
C GLN A 83 -4.50 11.30 -12.08
N THR A 84 -4.40 10.69 -13.25
CA THR A 84 -3.57 11.17 -14.35
C THR A 84 -4.21 10.87 -15.69
N ARG A 85 -3.65 11.43 -16.75
CA ARG A 85 -4.02 11.14 -18.13
C ARG A 85 -2.85 10.50 -18.86
N ALA A 86 -3.12 9.38 -19.52
CA ALA A 86 -2.15 8.69 -20.35
C ALA A 86 -2.67 8.62 -21.78
N ALA A 87 -1.82 8.94 -22.76
CA ALA A 87 -2.15 8.73 -24.16
C ALA A 87 -1.81 7.28 -24.53
N TRP A 88 -2.81 6.52 -24.96
CA TRP A 88 -2.57 5.24 -25.60
C TRP A 88 -2.25 5.47 -27.08
N ARG A 89 -1.09 4.98 -27.49
CA ARG A 89 -0.60 5.08 -28.87
C ARG A 89 -0.38 3.68 -29.44
N LEU A 90 -0.67 3.54 -30.72
CA LEU A 90 -0.27 2.39 -31.52
C LEU A 90 0.68 2.93 -32.60
N ALA A 91 1.96 2.60 -32.48
CA ALA A 91 3.04 3.29 -33.19
C ALA A 91 2.98 4.82 -32.96
N ASP A 92 2.94 5.62 -34.02
CA ASP A 92 2.87 7.08 -33.98
C ASP A 92 1.42 7.60 -33.86
N LEU A 93 0.39 6.75 -34.00
CA LEU A 93 -1.01 7.16 -33.93
C LEU A 93 -1.56 7.11 -32.49
N ARG A 94 -2.10 8.24 -32.00
CA ARG A 94 -2.86 8.27 -30.74
C ARG A 94 -4.22 7.63 -30.95
N VAL A 95 -4.47 6.48 -30.32
CA VAL A 95 -5.74 5.75 -30.44
C VAL A 95 -6.75 6.17 -29.38
N ALA A 96 -6.30 6.49 -28.17
CA ALA A 96 -7.16 6.96 -27.09
C ALA A 96 -6.40 7.79 -26.06
N THR A 97 -7.14 8.55 -25.26
CA THR A 97 -6.65 9.10 -23.99
C THR A 97 -7.38 8.43 -22.84
N LEU A 98 -6.62 7.92 -21.88
CA LEU A 98 -7.12 7.24 -20.70
C LEU A 98 -7.04 8.22 -19.53
N GLN A 99 -8.12 8.37 -18.77
CA GLN A 99 -8.06 8.98 -17.44
C GLN A 99 -8.02 7.86 -16.41
N ILE A 100 -6.91 7.77 -15.69
CA ILE A 100 -6.61 6.67 -14.78
C ILE A 100 -6.52 7.24 -13.36
N LYS A 101 -7.13 6.57 -12.40
CA LYS A 101 -7.06 6.88 -10.97
C LYS A 101 -6.44 5.72 -10.21
N MET A 102 -5.45 6.03 -9.39
CA MET A 102 -4.88 5.14 -8.39
C MET A 102 -5.64 5.35 -7.08
N ILE A 103 -6.13 4.25 -6.49
CA ILE A 103 -6.92 4.26 -5.27
C ILE A 103 -6.23 3.35 -4.25
N PRO A 104 -5.51 3.90 -3.26
CA PRO A 104 -4.93 3.11 -2.17
C PRO A 104 -6.01 2.31 -1.42
N ASP A 105 -5.71 1.07 -1.11
CA ASP A 105 -6.52 0.16 -0.31
C ASP A 105 -5.88 0.01 1.08
N GLY A 106 -6.08 1.04 1.90
CA GLY A 106 -5.45 1.15 3.22
C GLY A 106 -4.02 1.71 3.18
N PRO A 107 -3.38 1.86 4.36
CA PRO A 107 -2.01 2.35 4.46
C PRO A 107 -1.00 1.34 3.91
N ALA A 108 0.09 1.85 3.34
CA ALA A 108 1.27 1.06 3.06
C ALA A 108 1.91 0.66 4.38
N THR A 109 2.41 -0.58 4.49
CA THR A 109 3.05 -1.08 5.71
C THR A 109 4.36 -1.76 5.40
N GLY A 110 5.33 -1.63 6.29
CA GLY A 110 6.67 -2.13 6.02
C GLY A 110 7.63 -1.96 7.17
N ASN A 111 8.92 -2.08 6.86
CA ASN A 111 9.98 -1.80 7.81
C ASN A 111 11.19 -1.13 7.13
N ALA A 112 11.97 -0.43 7.93
CA ALA A 112 13.34 -0.08 7.63
C ALA A 112 14.27 -0.87 8.54
N THR A 113 15.27 -1.52 7.95
CA THR A 113 16.23 -2.38 8.68
C THR A 113 17.65 -1.85 8.48
N PRO A 114 18.43 -1.66 9.56
CA PRO A 114 19.83 -1.24 9.43
C PRO A 114 20.68 -2.28 8.69
N THR A 115 21.52 -1.85 7.76
CA THR A 115 22.55 -2.71 7.14
C THR A 115 23.89 -2.56 7.87
N GLY A 116 23.89 -2.84 9.17
CA GLY A 116 25.04 -2.57 10.04
C GLY A 116 25.16 -1.09 10.39
N GLN A 117 26.32 -0.48 10.11
CA GLN A 117 26.56 0.97 10.32
C GLN A 117 26.18 1.82 9.09
N GLY A 118 25.68 1.21 8.02
CA GLY A 118 25.42 1.87 6.74
C GLY A 118 23.96 2.28 6.51
N PRO A 119 23.53 2.42 5.24
CA PRO A 119 22.17 2.81 4.89
C PRO A 119 21.12 1.84 5.43
N MET A 120 19.87 2.30 5.51
CA MET A 120 18.77 1.44 5.95
C MET A 120 18.01 0.89 4.76
N ASP A 121 17.88 -0.43 4.69
CA ASP A 121 17.04 -1.09 3.69
C ASP A 121 15.58 -0.89 4.05
N VAL A 122 14.80 -0.35 3.11
CA VAL A 122 13.37 -0.14 3.25
C VAL A 122 12.63 -1.19 2.43
N LYS A 123 11.61 -1.80 3.03
CA LYS A 123 10.63 -2.63 2.33
C LYS A 123 9.24 -2.26 2.79
N VAL A 124 8.39 -1.85 1.85
CA VAL A 124 7.01 -1.42 2.11
C VAL A 124 6.08 -2.13 1.13
N THR A 125 4.91 -2.55 1.60
CA THR A 125 3.85 -3.13 0.79
C THR A 125 2.65 -2.19 0.79
N GLN A 126 2.21 -1.78 -0.40
CA GLN A 126 0.96 -1.02 -0.61
C GLN A 126 -0.02 -1.88 -1.41
N LYS A 127 -1.27 -1.94 -0.96
CA LYS A 127 -2.38 -2.47 -1.77
C LYS A 127 -3.12 -1.32 -2.44
N LEU A 128 -3.45 -1.44 -3.72
CA LEU A 128 -4.14 -0.37 -4.44
C LEU A 128 -5.02 -0.92 -5.56
N ASN A 129 -6.08 -0.19 -5.89
CA ASN A 129 -6.87 -0.42 -7.08
C ASN A 129 -6.49 0.58 -8.16
N ILE A 130 -6.51 0.11 -9.42
CA ILE A 130 -6.38 0.98 -10.59
C ILE A 130 -7.76 1.10 -11.22
N GLN A 131 -8.24 2.33 -11.36
CA GLN A 131 -9.52 2.63 -11.97
C GLN A 131 -9.32 3.41 -13.27
N ILE A 132 -9.88 2.92 -14.37
CA ILE A 132 -10.02 3.68 -15.61
C ILE A 132 -11.34 4.44 -15.52
N GLN A 133 -11.25 5.75 -15.33
CA GLN A 133 -12.42 6.61 -15.20
C GLN A 133 -13.01 6.96 -16.56
N ARG A 134 -12.14 7.15 -17.57
CA ARG A 134 -12.54 7.54 -18.92
C ARG A 134 -11.63 6.92 -19.98
N ILE A 135 -12.23 6.61 -21.12
CA ILE A 135 -11.53 6.30 -22.36
C ILE A 135 -12.08 7.20 -23.45
N GLU A 136 -11.24 8.13 -23.90
CA GLU A 136 -11.56 9.17 -24.88
C GLU A 136 -10.96 8.74 -26.24
N PRO A 137 -11.77 8.22 -27.19
CA PRO A 137 -11.28 7.76 -28.48
C PRO A 137 -10.68 8.94 -29.26
N LEU A 138 -9.46 8.77 -29.79
CA LEU A 138 -8.69 9.83 -30.44
C LEU A 138 -8.49 11.11 -29.59
N GLY A 139 -8.76 11.04 -28.28
CA GLY A 139 -8.75 12.21 -27.38
C GLY A 139 -9.99 13.10 -27.43
N ILE A 140 -11.07 12.64 -28.07
CA ILE A 140 -12.36 13.36 -28.11
C ILE A 140 -13.05 13.20 -26.76
N LYS A 141 -13.14 14.29 -25.99
CA LYS A 141 -13.55 14.27 -24.56
C LYS A 141 -15.04 13.99 -24.37
N GLU A 142 -15.84 14.28 -25.39
CA GLU A 142 -17.29 14.12 -25.40
C GLU A 142 -17.70 12.64 -25.40
N PHE A 143 -16.83 11.76 -25.90
CA PHE A 143 -17.04 10.32 -25.89
C PHE A 143 -16.28 9.68 -24.73
N ASN A 144 -17.02 8.98 -23.88
CA ASN A 144 -16.44 8.09 -22.89
C ASN A 144 -16.89 6.66 -23.18
N LEU A 145 -15.94 5.79 -23.51
CA LEU A 145 -16.24 4.39 -23.78
C LEU A 145 -16.39 3.52 -22.51
N VAL A 146 -16.16 4.11 -21.33
CA VAL A 146 -16.33 3.45 -20.02
C VAL A 146 -17.59 3.98 -19.35
N GLY A 147 -18.65 3.17 -19.32
CA GLY A 147 -19.95 3.55 -18.74
C GLY A 147 -20.15 3.19 -17.25
N ALA A 148 -19.32 2.29 -16.70
CA ALA A 148 -19.38 1.78 -15.34
C ALA A 148 -17.97 1.85 -14.70
N PRO A 149 -17.80 1.74 -13.37
CA PRO A 149 -16.48 1.81 -12.76
C PRO A 149 -15.59 0.65 -13.25
N CYS A 150 -14.78 0.93 -14.26
CA CYS A 150 -13.75 0.02 -14.77
C CYS A 150 -12.58 0.04 -13.79
N THR A 151 -12.50 -0.97 -12.92
CA THR A 151 -11.50 -1.03 -11.84
C THR A 151 -10.89 -2.42 -11.78
N THR A 152 -9.69 -2.55 -11.22
CA THR A 152 -9.10 -3.85 -10.90
C THR A 152 -10.06 -4.69 -10.06
N SER A 153 -10.24 -5.96 -10.43
CA SER A 153 -11.19 -6.88 -9.79
C SER A 153 -10.82 -7.20 -8.35
N THR A 154 -9.53 -7.10 -8.03
CA THR A 154 -8.96 -7.17 -6.68
C THR A 154 -7.91 -6.07 -6.52
N PRO A 155 -7.58 -5.67 -5.29
CA PRO A 155 -6.43 -4.81 -5.04
C PRO A 155 -5.15 -5.44 -5.59
N ALA A 156 -4.38 -4.67 -6.33
CA ALA A 156 -3.02 -5.00 -6.71
C ALA A 156 -2.09 -4.83 -5.51
N GLU A 157 -1.16 -5.75 -5.33
CA GLU A 157 -0.12 -5.66 -4.30
C GLU A 157 1.16 -5.11 -4.92
N LEU A 158 1.67 -4.02 -4.36
CA LEU A 158 2.88 -3.34 -4.76
C LEU A 158 3.89 -3.45 -3.63
N VAL A 159 4.96 -4.22 -3.84
CA VAL A 159 6.09 -4.30 -2.91
C VAL A 159 7.18 -3.37 -3.41
N LEU A 160 7.53 -2.38 -2.60
CA LEU A 160 8.52 -1.37 -2.87
C LEU A 160 9.74 -1.60 -1.97
N THR A 161 10.93 -1.48 -2.56
CA THR A 161 12.20 -1.50 -1.85
C THR A 161 13.05 -0.30 -2.20
N GLY A 162 13.89 0.12 -1.26
CA GLY A 162 14.84 1.21 -1.47
C GLY A 162 15.78 1.33 -0.28
N GLN A 163 16.57 2.40 -0.26
CA GLN A 163 17.54 2.65 0.81
C GLN A 163 17.43 4.08 1.30
N ILE A 164 17.33 4.26 2.61
CA ILE A 164 17.47 5.58 3.25
C ILE A 164 18.96 5.87 3.32
N PRO A 165 19.41 7.03 2.81
CA PRO A 165 20.83 7.36 2.78
C PRO A 165 21.39 7.52 4.20
N PHE A 166 22.68 7.20 4.31
CA PHE A 166 23.47 7.34 5.52
C PHE A 166 24.69 8.20 5.21
N SER A 167 24.94 9.17 6.09
CA SER A 167 26.15 9.99 6.13
C SER A 167 26.95 9.61 7.37
N GLU A 168 28.27 9.44 7.25
CA GLU A 168 29.13 9.16 8.40
C GLU A 168 29.11 10.30 9.44
N ASP A 169 28.88 11.54 8.99
CA ASP A 169 28.89 12.74 9.82
C ASP A 169 27.53 13.03 10.49
N GLU A 170 26.42 12.66 9.84
CA GLU A 170 25.05 13.02 10.26
C GLU A 170 24.17 11.81 10.63
N GLY A 171 24.64 10.59 10.36
CA GLY A 171 23.89 9.36 10.53
C GLY A 171 22.88 9.11 9.42
N THR A 172 21.80 8.38 9.74
CA THR A 172 20.70 8.13 8.79
C THR A 172 19.88 9.40 8.57
N ASP A 173 19.77 9.85 7.33
CA ASP A 173 18.94 11.00 6.96
C ASP A 173 17.55 10.55 6.49
N PHE A 174 16.59 10.55 7.43
CA PHE A 174 15.19 10.24 7.16
C PHE A 174 14.44 11.33 6.36
N PHE A 175 15.06 12.50 6.14
CA PHE A 175 14.46 13.65 5.47
C PHE A 175 15.00 13.85 4.05
N ALA A 176 16.05 13.11 3.66
CA ALA A 176 16.53 13.08 2.29
C ALA A 176 15.48 12.53 1.31
N PRO A 177 15.52 12.95 0.03
CA PRO A 177 14.75 12.32 -1.03
C PRO A 177 14.95 10.80 -1.07
N LEU A 178 13.84 10.05 -1.05
CA LEU A 178 13.86 8.59 -1.06
C LEU A 178 13.27 8.07 -2.37
N THR A 179 14.01 7.22 -3.07
CA THR A 179 13.51 6.49 -4.24
C THR A 179 13.25 5.04 -3.87
N LEU A 180 12.00 4.61 -4.03
CA LEU A 180 11.58 3.23 -3.90
C LEU A 180 11.27 2.62 -5.27
N LYS A 181 11.58 1.35 -5.46
CA LYS A 181 11.33 0.61 -6.70
C LYS A 181 10.62 -0.70 -6.42
N GLY A 182 9.82 -1.15 -7.36
CA GLY A 182 9.13 -2.43 -7.24
C GLY A 182 8.52 -2.86 -8.56
N ASP A 183 7.84 -4.00 -8.52
CA ASP A 183 7.06 -4.52 -9.64
C ASP A 183 5.59 -4.59 -9.23
N LEU A 184 4.73 -4.20 -10.16
CA LEU A 184 3.28 -4.25 -10.01
C LEU A 184 2.70 -5.30 -10.95
N THR A 185 1.95 -6.24 -10.37
CA THR A 185 1.05 -7.09 -11.14
C THR A 185 -0.33 -6.47 -11.11
N ILE A 186 -0.81 -6.00 -12.27
CA ILE A 186 -2.13 -5.40 -12.38
C ILE A 186 -3.16 -6.52 -12.55
N PRO A 187 -4.09 -6.72 -11.60
CA PRO A 187 -5.15 -7.71 -11.73
C PRO A 187 -6.08 -7.37 -12.90
N PRO A 188 -6.85 -8.35 -13.42
CA PRO A 188 -7.85 -8.09 -14.43
C PRO A 188 -8.80 -6.96 -14.02
N LEU A 189 -9.10 -6.07 -14.95
CA LEU A 189 -10.14 -5.07 -14.81
C LEU A 189 -11.51 -5.73 -14.89
N ALA A 190 -12.43 -5.24 -14.06
CA ALA A 190 -13.84 -5.58 -14.01
C ALA A 190 -14.68 -4.30 -14.17
N GLY A 191 -15.95 -4.45 -14.58
CA GLY A 191 -16.87 -3.32 -14.72
C GLY A 191 -16.62 -2.42 -15.94
N CYS A 192 -15.77 -2.82 -16.88
CA CYS A 192 -15.46 -2.03 -18.09
C CYS A 192 -16.46 -2.22 -19.25
N GLY A 193 -17.58 -2.93 -19.00
CA GLY A 193 -18.59 -3.22 -20.01
C GLY A 193 -18.03 -4.03 -21.19
N ALA A 194 -18.48 -3.71 -22.41
CA ALA A 194 -18.06 -4.38 -23.64
C ALA A 194 -16.56 -4.22 -23.96
N LEU A 195 -15.86 -3.27 -23.32
CA LEU A 195 -14.42 -3.08 -23.52
C LEU A 195 -13.54 -4.01 -22.66
N THR A 196 -14.11 -4.67 -21.65
CA THR A 196 -13.36 -5.59 -20.76
C THR A 196 -12.43 -6.57 -21.51
N PRO A 197 -12.88 -7.31 -22.54
CA PRO A 197 -12.00 -8.25 -23.25
C PRO A 197 -10.89 -7.56 -24.06
N LEU A 198 -11.06 -6.29 -24.41
CA LEU A 198 -10.04 -5.51 -25.12
C LEU A 198 -9.01 -4.89 -24.16
N LEU A 199 -9.45 -4.45 -22.98
CA LEU A 199 -8.59 -3.75 -22.01
C LEU A 199 -7.70 -4.70 -21.21
N ASN A 200 -8.19 -5.89 -20.85
CA ASN A 200 -7.43 -6.82 -20.03
C ASN A 200 -6.10 -7.30 -20.64
N PRO A 201 -6.03 -7.65 -21.94
CA PRO A 201 -4.77 -8.06 -22.56
C PRO A 201 -3.68 -6.97 -22.55
N ILE A 202 -4.07 -5.70 -22.50
CA ILE A 202 -3.15 -4.56 -22.62
C ILE A 202 -2.84 -3.88 -21.28
N ALA A 203 -3.80 -3.85 -20.35
CA ALA A 203 -3.66 -3.11 -19.09
C ALA A 203 -3.34 -4.03 -17.89
N SER A 204 -3.61 -5.33 -18.00
CA SER A 204 -3.48 -6.28 -16.91
C SER A 204 -2.27 -7.21 -17.11
N GLY A 205 -1.73 -7.73 -16.02
CA GLY A 205 -0.63 -8.68 -16.03
C GLY A 205 0.58 -8.25 -15.18
N PRO A 206 1.59 -9.13 -15.06
CA PRO A 206 2.77 -8.91 -14.25
C PRO A 206 3.86 -8.08 -14.94
N GLY A 207 4.82 -7.61 -14.14
CA GLY A 207 6.07 -7.02 -14.62
C GLY A 207 5.96 -5.55 -15.04
N ASN A 208 5.01 -4.81 -14.47
CA ASN A 208 4.96 -3.36 -14.63
C ASN A 208 5.90 -2.74 -13.60
N ALA A 209 7.01 -2.16 -14.04
CA ALA A 209 7.98 -1.57 -13.12
C ALA A 209 7.40 -0.29 -12.50
N VAL A 210 7.56 -0.12 -11.19
CA VAL A 210 7.12 1.06 -10.45
C VAL A 210 8.32 1.73 -9.81
N THR A 211 8.42 3.04 -9.94
CA THR A 211 9.35 3.90 -9.20
C THR A 211 8.55 4.95 -8.45
N VAL A 212 8.80 5.08 -7.15
CA VAL A 212 8.21 6.10 -6.29
C VAL A 212 9.33 7.00 -5.80
N GLN A 213 9.19 8.30 -6.04
CA GLN A 213 10.06 9.34 -5.51
C GLN A 213 9.32 10.09 -4.42
N LEU A 214 9.93 10.18 -3.24
CA LEU A 214 9.38 10.80 -2.04
C LEU A 214 10.20 12.04 -1.68
N ASP A 215 9.60 13.22 -1.84
CA ASP A 215 10.23 14.51 -1.53
C ASP A 215 9.38 15.30 -0.51
N LEU A 216 10.05 16.08 0.36
CA LEU A 216 9.44 16.86 1.46
C LEU A 216 8.68 18.12 1.02
#